data_AF-A0A2V5W0B3-F1
#
_entry.id   AF-A0A2V5W0B3-F1
#
_cell.length_a   1.000
_cell.length_b   1.000
_cell.length_c   1.000
_cell.angle_alpha   90.00
_cell.angle_beta   90.00
_cell.angle_gamma   90.00
#
_symmetry.space_group_name_H-M   'P 1'
#
loop_
_entity.id
_entity.type
_entity.pdbx_description
1 polymer ?
#
loop_
_entity_poly.entity_id
_entity_poly.type
_entity_poly.pdbx_seq_one_letter_code
_entity_poly.pdbx_strand_id
1 'polypeptide(L)'
;MQTAVKFFCGIFVSLACATSAFAGDVIINEIMYHPASTNVLEEWFELYNAGSNAVNLSGWKITKGVAFTFPANTVLVAGGYLVVAADGPTFVGKHPGVANFVAGWSGTLGHSLELSDNTGQVVNAVEFYGEGDWAARVLGAGGVPGALDHYGGLGWEWSAPHDGAGSSLELINPALPNTYAHNWGPSASLNGTPGRANSIAATNVAPLIAGIAHTPVLPAPTDVVTVSARIVDEHTNGLTVTIDYRVDGAASFTTAPMFDDGAHGDGVAGDGIYGAILPAQPNGTIVEFYLQARDAENNLRTYPHYDRRGTRVPGGAE
;
A
#
# COMPACT_ATOMS: atom_id res chain seq x y z
N MET A 1 -16.53 51.02 -3.99
CA MET A 1 -17.72 50.16 -3.85
C MET A 1 -17.28 48.91 -3.09
N GLN A 2 -17.71 48.80 -1.83
CA GLN A 2 -17.47 47.62 -1.00
C GLN A 2 -18.41 46.49 -1.45
N THR A 3 -17.87 45.30 -1.71
CA THR A 3 -18.63 44.06 -1.77
C THR A 3 -18.13 43.17 -0.64
N ALA A 4 -18.97 43.02 0.38
CA ALA A 4 -18.70 42.25 1.58
C ALA A 4 -18.79 40.75 1.33
N VAL A 5 -17.88 40.02 1.97
CA VAL A 5 -17.83 38.55 2.06
C VAL A 5 -18.92 38.07 3.03
N LYS A 6 -19.68 37.04 2.65
CA LYS A 6 -20.67 36.38 3.51
C LYS A 6 -20.02 35.16 4.16
N PHE A 7 -19.94 35.16 5.49
CA PHE A 7 -19.60 33.97 6.29
C PHE A 7 -20.89 33.28 6.73
N PHE A 8 -20.99 31.97 6.52
CA PHE A 8 -22.03 31.12 7.10
C PHE A 8 -21.42 30.33 8.24
N CYS A 9 -21.95 30.52 9.45
CA CYS A 9 -21.62 29.74 10.65
C CYS A 9 -22.56 28.53 10.70
N GLY A 10 -22.03 27.33 10.48
CA GLY A 10 -22.74 26.07 10.62
C GLY A 10 -22.63 25.53 12.05
N ILE A 11 -23.79 25.29 12.67
CA ILE A 11 -23.95 24.71 14.00
C ILE A 11 -23.36 23.29 14.04
N PHE A 12 -22.42 23.04 14.95
CA PHE A 12 -21.92 21.69 15.26
C PHE A 12 -22.92 20.99 16.19
N VAL A 13 -23.63 19.99 15.67
CA VAL A 13 -24.40 19.04 16.48
C VAL A 13 -23.42 17.96 16.94
N SER A 14 -23.17 17.88 18.26
CA SER A 14 -22.40 16.79 18.84
C SER A 14 -23.21 15.50 18.75
N LEU A 15 -22.93 14.69 17.73
CA LEU A 15 -23.44 13.33 17.65
C LEU A 15 -22.62 12.48 18.62
N ALA A 16 -23.26 12.02 19.70
CA ALA A 16 -22.66 11.00 20.56
C ALA A 16 -22.40 9.76 19.69
N CYS A 17 -21.12 9.46 19.48
CA CYS A 17 -20.68 8.26 18.78
C CYS A 17 -21.00 7.06 19.65
N ALA A 18 -22.10 6.36 19.36
CA ALA A 18 -22.28 5.00 19.84
C ALA A 18 -21.19 4.15 19.17
N THR A 19 -20.31 3.56 19.97
CA THR A 19 -19.26 2.66 19.50
C THR A 19 -19.91 1.37 19.00
N SER A 20 -20.29 1.34 17.72
CA SER A 20 -20.46 0.07 17.01
C SER A 20 -19.12 -0.67 17.09
N ALA A 21 -19.14 -1.95 17.48
CA ALA A 21 -18.00 -2.82 17.27
C ALA A 21 -17.70 -2.80 15.76
N PHE A 22 -16.57 -2.21 15.37
CA PHE A 22 -16.23 -1.98 13.98
C PHE A 22 -16.01 -3.32 13.28
N ALA A 23 -16.74 -3.56 12.19
CA ALA A 23 -16.38 -4.60 11.23
C ALA A 23 -15.00 -4.32 10.60
N GLY A 24 -14.51 -3.07 10.66
CA GLY A 24 -13.21 -2.61 10.11
C GLY A 24 -11.95 -3.18 10.76
N ASP A 25 -12.09 -4.06 11.76
CA ASP A 25 -10.95 -4.75 12.40
C ASP A 25 -10.55 -6.04 11.67
N VAL A 26 -11.40 -6.56 10.77
CA VAL A 26 -11.08 -7.74 9.95
C VAL A 26 -10.49 -7.29 8.62
N ILE A 27 -9.22 -7.57 8.42
CA ILE A 27 -8.44 -7.12 7.27
C ILE A 27 -7.97 -8.30 6.43
N ILE A 28 -7.78 -8.07 5.13
CA ILE A 28 -7.06 -9.00 4.26
C ILE A 28 -5.58 -8.91 4.62
N ASN A 29 -4.98 -10.01 5.03
CA ASN A 29 -3.66 -10.04 5.67
C ASN A 29 -2.56 -10.61 4.78
N GLU A 30 -2.88 -11.61 3.99
CA GLU A 30 -1.91 -12.33 3.17
C GLU A 30 -2.62 -12.94 1.95
N ILE A 31 -1.95 -12.96 0.80
CA ILE A 31 -2.51 -13.42 -0.47
C ILE A 31 -1.48 -14.29 -1.19
N MET A 32 -1.77 -15.57 -1.35
CA MET A 32 -1.08 -16.47 -2.27
C MET A 32 -1.86 -16.52 -3.59
N TYR A 33 -1.52 -15.62 -4.50
CA TYR A 33 -1.99 -15.66 -5.88
C TYR A 33 -0.85 -16.15 -6.78
N HIS A 34 -1.20 -16.81 -7.89
CA HIS A 34 -0.20 -17.33 -8.84
C HIS A 34 0.96 -18.07 -8.15
N PRO A 35 0.68 -19.20 -7.46
CA PRO A 35 1.71 -19.98 -6.77
C PRO A 35 2.78 -20.47 -7.74
N ALA A 36 3.97 -20.81 -7.24
CA ALA A 36 5.10 -21.26 -8.08
C ALA A 36 4.81 -22.49 -8.94
N SER A 37 3.83 -23.32 -8.56
CA SER A 37 3.38 -24.48 -9.34
C SER A 37 2.41 -24.12 -10.47
N THR A 38 1.96 -22.86 -10.52
CA THR A 38 0.87 -22.32 -11.35
C THR A 38 -0.49 -22.99 -11.16
N ASN A 39 -0.61 -23.87 -10.15
CA ASN A 39 -1.84 -24.55 -9.82
C ASN A 39 -2.77 -23.63 -9.01
N VAL A 40 -3.83 -23.14 -9.64
CA VAL A 40 -4.83 -22.27 -8.99
C VAL A 40 -5.52 -22.91 -7.78
N LEU A 41 -5.48 -24.24 -7.63
CA LEU A 41 -6.00 -24.92 -6.44
C LEU A 41 -5.11 -24.72 -5.19
N GLU A 42 -3.87 -24.25 -5.38
CA GLU A 42 -2.96 -23.88 -4.29
C GLU A 42 -3.13 -22.41 -3.86
N GLU A 43 -4.00 -21.63 -4.51
CA GLU A 43 -4.27 -20.26 -4.12
C GLU A 43 -5.05 -20.18 -2.80
N TRP A 44 -4.77 -19.13 -2.04
CA TRP A 44 -5.47 -18.80 -0.80
C TRP A 44 -5.27 -17.31 -0.47
N PHE A 45 -6.15 -16.79 0.37
CA PHE A 45 -5.94 -15.51 1.04
C PHE A 45 -6.30 -15.65 2.51
N GLU A 46 -5.79 -14.77 3.34
CA GLU A 46 -5.98 -14.82 4.78
C GLU A 46 -6.65 -13.56 5.30
N LEU A 47 -7.53 -13.75 6.27
CA LEU A 47 -8.07 -12.67 7.09
C LEU A 47 -7.38 -12.63 8.45
N TYR A 48 -7.10 -11.43 8.93
CA TYR A 48 -6.64 -11.17 10.29
C TYR A 48 -7.65 -10.28 11.03
N ASN A 49 -7.94 -10.61 12.28
CA ASN A 49 -8.73 -9.73 13.16
C ASN A 49 -7.78 -8.91 14.04
N ALA A 50 -7.51 -7.68 13.62
CA ALA A 50 -6.69 -6.71 14.34
C ALA A 50 -7.39 -6.09 15.56
N GLY A 51 -8.68 -6.37 15.73
CA GLY A 51 -9.51 -5.86 16.81
C GLY A 51 -9.33 -6.60 18.13
N SER A 52 -9.94 -6.04 19.18
CA SER A 52 -9.90 -6.61 20.54
C SER A 52 -11.03 -7.60 20.83
N ASN A 53 -11.97 -7.80 19.90
CA ASN A 53 -13.15 -8.64 20.08
C ASN A 53 -13.24 -9.72 19.00
N ALA A 54 -13.83 -10.86 19.34
CA ALA A 54 -14.15 -11.87 18.34
C ALA A 54 -15.24 -11.36 17.37
N VAL A 55 -15.05 -11.62 16.07
CA VAL A 55 -15.99 -11.23 15.02
C VAL A 55 -16.66 -12.48 14.44
N ASN A 56 -17.98 -12.46 14.36
CA ASN A 56 -18.74 -13.52 13.69
C ASN A 56 -18.86 -13.20 12.19
N LEU A 57 -18.17 -13.99 11.37
CA LEU A 57 -18.13 -13.85 9.91
C LEU A 57 -19.31 -14.56 9.22
N SER A 58 -20.23 -15.17 9.96
CA SER A 58 -21.35 -15.92 9.36
C SER A 58 -22.12 -15.07 8.34
N GLY A 59 -22.15 -15.53 7.08
CA GLY A 59 -22.84 -14.85 5.98
C GLY A 59 -22.11 -13.62 5.42
N TRP A 60 -20.92 -13.27 5.93
CA TRP A 60 -20.01 -12.34 5.25
C TRP A 60 -19.60 -12.93 3.91
N LYS A 61 -19.08 -12.09 3.02
CA LYS A 61 -18.78 -12.46 1.64
C LYS A 61 -17.47 -11.89 1.15
N ILE A 62 -16.85 -12.63 0.23
CA ILE A 62 -15.91 -12.06 -0.72
C ILE A 62 -16.69 -11.72 -1.99
N THR A 63 -16.67 -10.45 -2.38
CA THR A 63 -17.51 -9.88 -3.45
C THR A 63 -16.72 -9.49 -4.70
N LYS A 64 -15.39 -9.42 -4.62
CA LYS A 64 -14.47 -9.22 -5.76
C LYS A 64 -13.28 -10.16 -5.67
N GLY A 65 -12.66 -10.45 -6.81
CA GLY A 65 -11.63 -11.48 -6.95
C GLY A 65 -12.24 -12.87 -7.08
N VAL A 66 -12.87 -13.36 -6.01
CA VAL A 66 -13.57 -14.65 -5.98
C VAL A 66 -14.95 -14.49 -5.35
N ALA A 67 -15.82 -15.48 -5.52
CA ALA A 67 -17.11 -15.52 -4.85
C ALA A 67 -17.08 -16.58 -3.74
N PHE A 68 -17.16 -16.10 -2.50
CA PHE A 68 -17.20 -16.93 -1.30
C PHE A 68 -18.19 -16.36 -0.29
N THR A 69 -18.92 -17.23 0.42
CA THR A 69 -19.77 -16.85 1.55
C THR A 69 -19.32 -17.65 2.76
N PHE A 70 -18.98 -16.95 3.84
CA PHE A 70 -18.50 -17.57 5.06
C PHE A 70 -19.62 -18.44 5.70
N PRO A 71 -19.34 -19.72 6.02
CA PRO A 71 -20.31 -20.61 6.64
C PRO A 71 -20.88 -20.09 7.96
N ALA A 72 -22.01 -20.67 8.37
CA ALA A 72 -22.56 -20.41 9.69
C ALA A 72 -21.57 -20.83 10.79
N ASN A 73 -21.53 -20.04 11.87
CA ASN A 73 -20.65 -20.22 13.03
C ASN A 73 -19.15 -20.04 12.72
N THR A 74 -18.79 -19.36 11.63
CA THR A 74 -17.40 -18.92 11.43
C THR A 74 -17.12 -17.73 12.35
N VAL A 75 -16.29 -17.94 13.37
CA VAL A 75 -15.89 -16.91 14.33
C VAL A 75 -14.38 -16.70 14.23
N LEU A 76 -13.98 -15.46 13.99
CA LEU A 76 -12.59 -15.03 13.99
C LEU A 76 -12.29 -14.33 15.31
N VAL A 77 -11.55 -15.00 16.20
CA VAL A 77 -11.17 -14.44 17.51
C VAL A 77 -10.26 -13.22 17.36
N ALA A 78 -10.22 -12.38 18.40
CA ALA A 78 -9.28 -11.24 18.46
C ALA A 78 -7.83 -11.72 18.28
N GLY A 79 -7.07 -11.07 17.41
CA GLY A 79 -5.72 -11.49 17.03
C GLY A 79 -5.65 -12.82 16.27
N GLY A 80 -6.80 -13.36 15.85
CA GLY A 80 -6.90 -14.61 15.11
C GLY A 80 -6.70 -14.43 13.62
N TYR A 81 -6.25 -15.51 12.98
CA TYR A 81 -6.08 -15.64 11.53
C TYR A 81 -7.05 -16.67 10.98
N LEU A 82 -7.59 -16.44 9.79
CA LEU A 82 -8.42 -17.40 9.07
C LEU A 82 -8.04 -17.42 7.60
N VAL A 83 -7.52 -18.56 7.15
CA VAL A 83 -7.25 -18.77 5.73
C VAL A 83 -8.55 -19.13 5.02
N VAL A 84 -8.76 -18.54 3.85
CA VAL A 84 -9.72 -18.99 2.87
C VAL A 84 -8.91 -19.55 1.72
N ALA A 85 -9.11 -20.83 1.37
CA ALA A 85 -8.34 -21.53 0.34
C ALA A 85 -9.20 -21.92 -0.87
N ALA A 86 -8.57 -22.05 -2.04
CA ALA A 86 -9.24 -22.47 -3.26
C ALA A 86 -9.83 -23.87 -3.09
N ASP A 87 -8.98 -24.82 -2.69
CA ASP A 87 -9.31 -26.22 -2.49
C ASP A 87 -8.74 -26.74 -1.16
N GLY A 88 -9.61 -27.31 -0.32
CA GLY A 88 -9.25 -27.77 1.01
C GLY A 88 -8.21 -28.90 1.01
N PRO A 89 -8.42 -30.01 0.27
CA PRO A 89 -7.43 -31.08 0.16
C PRO A 89 -6.06 -30.62 -0.35
N THR A 90 -6.03 -29.76 -1.37
CA THR A 90 -4.79 -29.19 -1.93
C THR A 90 -4.08 -28.33 -0.90
N PHE A 91 -4.82 -27.45 -0.21
CA PHE A 91 -4.28 -26.60 0.85
C PHE A 91 -3.69 -27.44 2.00
N VAL A 92 -4.39 -28.47 2.48
CA VAL A 92 -3.90 -29.36 3.54
C VAL A 92 -2.63 -30.12 3.11
N GLY A 93 -2.56 -30.55 1.85
CA GLY A 93 -1.38 -31.21 1.30
C GLY A 93 -0.15 -30.29 1.25
N LYS A 94 -0.36 -29.00 0.96
CA LYS A 94 0.70 -27.99 0.87
C LYS A 94 1.10 -27.41 2.24
N HIS A 95 0.14 -27.27 3.14
CA HIS A 95 0.30 -26.63 4.46
C HIS A 95 -0.11 -27.57 5.60
N PRO A 96 0.60 -28.69 5.80
CA PRO A 96 0.25 -29.67 6.81
C PRO A 96 0.28 -29.04 8.22
N GLY A 97 -0.82 -29.19 8.96
CA GLY A 97 -0.95 -28.70 10.34
C GLY A 97 -1.63 -27.34 10.48
N VAL A 98 -1.88 -26.61 9.40
CA VAL A 98 -2.72 -25.40 9.42
C VAL A 98 -4.19 -25.82 9.52
N ALA A 99 -4.84 -25.51 10.65
CA ALA A 99 -6.21 -25.96 10.95
C ALA A 99 -7.26 -24.84 10.88
N ASN A 100 -6.84 -23.58 10.94
CA ASN A 100 -7.69 -22.40 10.89
C ASN A 100 -7.94 -21.95 9.45
N PHE A 101 -8.64 -22.81 8.69
CA PHE A 101 -9.02 -22.48 7.32
C PHE A 101 -10.45 -22.90 6.96
N VAL A 102 -11.00 -22.21 5.97
CA VAL A 102 -12.18 -22.59 5.18
C VAL A 102 -11.77 -22.67 3.71
N ALA A 103 -12.55 -23.33 2.86
CA ALA A 103 -12.18 -23.50 1.45
C ALA A 103 -13.38 -23.59 0.52
N GLY A 104 -13.11 -23.50 -0.79
CA GLY A 104 -14.09 -23.78 -1.85
C GLY A 104 -14.80 -22.54 -2.36
N TRP A 105 -14.07 -21.46 -2.63
CA TRP A 105 -14.64 -20.35 -3.40
C TRP A 105 -14.92 -20.75 -4.85
N SER A 106 -15.69 -19.92 -5.54
CA SER A 106 -15.90 -20.02 -6.98
C SER A 106 -15.29 -18.81 -7.71
N GLY A 107 -14.97 -18.98 -8.99
CA GLY A 107 -14.24 -17.97 -9.78
C GLY A 107 -12.72 -18.17 -9.72
N THR A 108 -12.00 -17.17 -10.20
CA THR A 108 -10.54 -17.16 -10.30
C THR A 108 -10.01 -15.96 -9.56
N LEU A 109 -9.06 -16.16 -8.65
CA LEU A 109 -8.45 -15.05 -7.94
C LEU A 109 -7.66 -14.19 -8.94
N GLY A 110 -8.12 -12.95 -9.12
CA GLY A 110 -7.42 -11.94 -9.90
C GLY A 110 -6.59 -11.02 -9.02
N HIS A 111 -6.44 -9.77 -9.45
CA HIS A 111 -5.64 -8.73 -8.79
C HIS A 111 -6.42 -7.88 -7.78
N SER A 112 -7.52 -8.42 -7.23
CA SER A 112 -8.33 -7.70 -6.25
C SER A 112 -9.09 -8.63 -5.32
N LEU A 113 -9.36 -8.17 -4.11
CA LEU A 113 -10.23 -8.81 -3.13
C LEU A 113 -11.08 -7.75 -2.43
N GLU A 114 -12.34 -8.08 -2.16
CA GLU A 114 -13.25 -7.21 -1.40
C GLU A 114 -14.03 -8.07 -0.41
N LEU A 115 -13.86 -7.78 0.87
CA LEU A 115 -14.58 -8.38 1.99
C LEU A 115 -15.78 -7.50 2.32
N SER A 116 -16.97 -8.08 2.31
CA SER A 116 -18.21 -7.43 2.75
C SER A 116 -18.83 -8.19 3.92
N ASP A 117 -19.43 -7.47 4.86
CA ASP A 117 -20.16 -8.07 5.96
C ASP A 117 -21.50 -8.70 5.53
N ASN A 118 -22.24 -9.25 6.48
CA ASN A 118 -23.54 -9.87 6.20
C ASN A 118 -24.66 -8.87 5.85
N THR A 119 -24.43 -7.56 6.02
CA THR A 119 -25.33 -6.48 5.59
C THR A 119 -25.00 -5.99 4.18
N GLY A 120 -23.85 -6.39 3.64
CA GLY A 120 -23.33 -5.94 2.35
C GLY A 120 -22.46 -4.68 2.43
N GLN A 121 -22.07 -4.25 3.64
CA GLN A 121 -21.10 -3.18 3.82
C GLN A 121 -19.70 -3.70 3.49
N VAL A 122 -18.96 -2.99 2.63
CA VAL A 122 -17.54 -3.29 2.40
C VAL A 122 -16.76 -3.00 3.67
N VAL A 123 -16.04 -4.01 4.14
CA VAL A 123 -15.22 -3.99 5.35
C VAL A 123 -13.77 -3.69 5.02
N ASN A 124 -13.22 -4.39 4.02
CA ASN A 124 -11.83 -4.25 3.61
C ASN A 124 -11.71 -4.61 2.13
N ALA A 125 -10.79 -3.96 1.42
CA ALA A 125 -10.51 -4.25 0.03
C ALA A 125 -9.03 -4.00 -0.28
N VAL A 126 -8.52 -4.71 -1.28
CA VAL A 126 -7.18 -4.53 -1.81
C VAL A 126 -7.18 -4.80 -3.31
N GLU A 127 -6.43 -4.00 -4.05
CA GLU A 127 -6.01 -4.28 -5.43
C GLU A 127 -4.50 -4.44 -5.40
N PHE A 128 -3.92 -5.39 -6.13
CA PHE A 128 -2.50 -5.72 -6.06
C PHE A 128 -1.95 -6.21 -7.40
N TYR A 129 -0.67 -5.97 -7.68
CA TYR A 129 -0.07 -6.23 -8.99
C TYR A 129 1.32 -6.87 -8.89
N GLY A 130 1.79 -7.45 -10.00
CA GLY A 130 3.17 -7.91 -10.17
C GLY A 130 4.14 -6.81 -10.64
N GLU A 131 3.70 -5.55 -10.63
CA GLU A 131 4.43 -4.40 -11.17
C GLU A 131 4.11 -3.10 -10.41
N GLY A 132 4.80 -2.02 -10.76
CA GLY A 132 4.63 -0.70 -10.13
C GLY A 132 5.07 -0.70 -8.67
N ASP A 133 4.38 0.05 -7.82
CA ASP A 133 4.72 0.16 -6.39
C ASP A 133 4.55 -1.17 -5.61
N TRP A 134 3.95 -2.21 -6.22
CA TRP A 134 3.80 -3.55 -5.66
C TRP A 134 5.01 -4.46 -5.91
N ALA A 135 5.95 -4.04 -6.75
CA ALA A 135 7.11 -4.83 -7.15
C ALA A 135 8.40 -4.02 -7.09
N ALA A 136 9.54 -4.71 -7.08
CA ALA A 136 10.85 -4.06 -7.12
C ALA A 136 11.35 -3.94 -8.57
N ARG A 137 11.85 -2.77 -8.97
CA ARG A 137 12.51 -2.61 -10.26
C ARG A 137 13.95 -3.08 -10.15
N VAL A 138 14.32 -4.13 -10.87
CA VAL A 138 15.67 -4.73 -10.84
C VAL A 138 16.34 -4.65 -12.22
N LEU A 139 17.65 -4.44 -12.22
CA LEU A 139 18.47 -4.56 -13.42
C LEU A 139 18.87 -6.03 -13.58
N GLY A 140 18.32 -6.73 -14.56
CA GLY A 140 18.47 -8.17 -14.68
C GLY A 140 17.53 -8.79 -15.71
N ALA A 141 17.42 -10.11 -15.66
CA ALA A 141 16.47 -10.88 -16.45
C ALA A 141 15.91 -12.06 -15.62
N GLY A 142 14.60 -12.31 -15.75
CA GLY A 142 13.91 -13.39 -15.05
C GLY A 142 13.79 -13.19 -13.54
N GLY A 143 13.75 -11.93 -13.08
CA GLY A 143 13.74 -11.56 -11.67
C GLY A 143 15.09 -11.71 -10.98
N VAL A 144 16.18 -11.93 -11.72
CA VAL A 144 17.52 -12.18 -11.18
C VAL A 144 18.42 -10.95 -11.43
N PRO A 145 18.80 -10.21 -10.37
CA PRO A 145 19.70 -9.08 -10.51
C PRO A 145 21.02 -9.46 -11.21
N GLY A 146 21.34 -8.76 -12.30
CA GLY A 146 22.54 -8.96 -13.10
C GLY A 146 22.48 -10.11 -14.12
N ALA A 147 21.36 -10.83 -14.23
CA ALA A 147 21.17 -11.80 -15.29
C ALA A 147 20.98 -11.12 -16.65
N LEU A 148 21.52 -11.73 -17.71
CA LEU A 148 21.32 -11.27 -19.08
C LEU A 148 20.00 -11.80 -19.63
N ASP A 149 19.28 -10.97 -20.37
CA ASP A 149 18.06 -11.37 -21.08
C ASP A 149 18.36 -12.35 -22.24
N HIS A 150 17.32 -12.83 -22.91
CA HIS A 150 17.48 -13.75 -24.06
C HIS A 150 18.22 -13.15 -25.26
N TYR A 151 18.47 -11.84 -25.27
CA TYR A 151 19.29 -11.14 -26.26
C TYR A 151 20.71 -10.83 -25.74
N GLY A 152 21.05 -11.25 -24.53
CA GLY A 152 22.35 -10.97 -23.91
C GLY A 152 22.48 -9.55 -23.33
N GLY A 153 21.37 -8.83 -23.17
CA GLY A 153 21.30 -7.47 -22.61
C GLY A 153 20.99 -7.45 -21.11
N LEU A 154 21.31 -6.33 -20.45
CA LEU A 154 20.80 -5.99 -19.12
C LEU A 154 19.59 -5.08 -19.28
N GLY A 155 18.40 -5.61 -18.95
CA GLY A 155 17.15 -4.87 -18.97
C GLY A 155 16.70 -4.47 -17.58
N TRP A 156 15.80 -3.47 -17.52
CA TRP A 156 15.03 -3.23 -16.30
C TRP A 156 13.77 -4.07 -16.35
N GLU A 157 13.54 -4.85 -15.31
CA GLU A 157 12.36 -5.69 -15.15
C GLU A 157 11.73 -5.50 -13.77
N TRP A 158 10.46 -5.86 -13.66
CA TRP A 158 9.78 -5.99 -12.38
C TRP A 158 10.12 -7.33 -11.75
N SER A 159 10.54 -7.30 -10.49
CA SER A 159 10.71 -8.46 -9.63
C SER A 159 9.58 -8.47 -8.60
N ALA A 160 8.68 -9.44 -8.75
CA ALA A 160 7.56 -9.68 -7.85
C ALA A 160 7.62 -11.16 -7.37
N PRO A 161 8.38 -11.48 -6.30
CA PRO A 161 8.49 -12.86 -5.83
C PRO A 161 7.16 -13.50 -5.40
N HIS A 162 6.16 -12.64 -5.13
CA HIS A 162 4.79 -13.01 -4.81
C HIS A 162 3.92 -13.33 -6.04
N ASP A 163 4.49 -13.27 -7.24
CA ASP A 163 3.82 -13.53 -8.52
C ASP A 163 4.55 -14.65 -9.28
N GLY A 164 4.25 -15.90 -8.97
CA GLY A 164 4.81 -17.07 -9.66
C GLY A 164 6.16 -17.57 -9.15
N ALA A 165 6.82 -16.88 -8.20
CA ALA A 165 8.07 -17.35 -7.60
C ALA A 165 7.88 -18.05 -6.23
N GLY A 166 6.64 -18.12 -5.74
CA GLY A 166 6.26 -18.92 -4.58
C GLY A 166 6.27 -18.19 -3.25
N SER A 167 6.52 -16.88 -3.22
CA SER A 167 6.17 -16.06 -2.05
C SER A 167 4.67 -15.77 -2.08
N SER A 168 4.04 -15.52 -0.94
CA SER A 168 2.75 -14.80 -0.88
C SER A 168 3.01 -13.30 -0.85
N LEU A 169 1.97 -12.51 -1.08
CA LEU A 169 1.94 -11.08 -0.79
C LEU A 169 1.40 -10.86 0.64
N GLU A 170 2.24 -10.37 1.54
CA GLU A 170 1.97 -10.17 2.96
C GLU A 170 1.76 -8.69 3.28
N LEU A 171 0.75 -8.37 4.10
CA LEU A 171 0.57 -7.05 4.70
C LEU A 171 1.65 -6.82 5.77
N ILE A 172 2.28 -5.65 5.78
CA ILE A 172 3.38 -5.34 6.69
C ILE A 172 2.85 -4.85 8.03
N ASN A 173 2.02 -3.79 8.04
CA ASN A 173 1.44 -3.25 9.26
C ASN A 173 -0.11 -3.28 9.19
N PRO A 174 -0.78 -4.05 10.05
CA PRO A 174 -2.25 -4.15 10.08
C PRO A 174 -2.96 -2.87 10.56
N ALA A 175 -2.22 -1.91 11.15
CA ALA A 175 -2.77 -0.60 11.54
C ALA A 175 -2.85 0.39 10.37
N LEU A 176 -2.25 0.06 9.22
CA LEU A 176 -2.23 0.89 8.02
C LEU A 176 -3.18 0.37 6.92
N PRO A 177 -3.72 1.24 6.05
CA PRO A 177 -4.68 0.81 5.03
C PRO A 177 -4.09 -0.17 4.00
N ASN A 178 -4.89 -1.18 3.63
CA ASN A 178 -4.56 -2.16 2.59
C ASN A 178 -4.41 -1.56 1.17
N THR A 179 -4.88 -0.34 0.95
CA THR A 179 -4.86 0.32 -0.37
C THR A 179 -3.47 0.73 -0.84
N TYR A 180 -2.48 0.76 0.04
CA TYR A 180 -1.14 1.26 -0.26
C TYR A 180 -0.16 0.12 -0.47
N ALA A 181 0.36 -0.03 -1.69
CA ALA A 181 1.35 -1.03 -2.06
C ALA A 181 2.58 -1.05 -1.14
N HIS A 182 3.00 0.12 -0.66
CA HIS A 182 4.09 0.30 0.30
C HIS A 182 3.89 -0.41 1.66
N ASN A 183 2.66 -0.81 1.98
CA ASN A 183 2.32 -1.59 3.16
C ASN A 183 2.21 -3.10 2.86
N TRP A 184 2.64 -3.53 1.68
CA TRP A 184 2.68 -4.92 1.26
C TRP A 184 4.06 -5.31 0.78
N GLY A 185 4.38 -6.60 0.87
CA GLY A 185 5.62 -7.13 0.31
C GLY A 185 5.58 -8.65 0.16
N PRO A 186 6.54 -9.23 -0.58
CA PRO A 186 6.64 -10.67 -0.70
C PRO A 186 7.04 -11.28 0.66
N SER A 187 6.44 -12.42 0.99
CA SER A 187 6.81 -13.21 2.16
C SER A 187 8.30 -13.58 2.14
N ALA A 188 8.94 -13.53 3.30
CA ALA A 188 10.32 -13.99 3.47
C ALA A 188 10.44 -15.52 3.40
N SER A 189 9.32 -16.25 3.54
CA SER A 189 9.24 -17.71 3.44
C SER A 189 8.46 -18.13 2.19
N LEU A 190 8.95 -19.15 1.48
CA LEU A 190 8.19 -19.76 0.39
C LEU A 190 6.90 -20.38 0.92
N ASN A 191 5.83 -20.23 0.14
CA ASN A 191 4.46 -20.60 0.47
C ASN A 191 3.86 -19.81 1.65
N GLY A 192 4.47 -18.67 2.02
CA GLY A 192 3.88 -17.73 2.97
C GLY A 192 3.78 -18.21 4.42
N THR A 193 2.91 -17.54 5.16
CA THR A 193 2.64 -17.75 6.59
C THR A 193 1.19 -18.08 6.92
N PRO A 194 0.51 -18.99 6.18
CA PRO A 194 -0.89 -19.26 6.42
C PRO A 194 -1.14 -19.73 7.86
N GLY A 195 -2.17 -19.13 8.45
CA GLY A 195 -2.70 -19.36 9.77
C GLY A 195 -1.95 -18.68 10.92
N ARG A 196 -0.96 -17.80 10.66
CA ARG A 196 -0.12 -17.16 11.68
C ARG A 196 0.38 -15.78 11.21
N ALA A 197 1.12 -15.09 12.08
CA ALA A 197 1.66 -13.77 11.77
C ALA A 197 2.56 -13.77 10.52
N ASN A 198 2.39 -12.72 9.70
CA ASN A 198 3.17 -12.48 8.49
C ASN A 198 4.67 -12.45 8.79
N SER A 199 5.46 -13.02 7.88
CA SER A 199 6.91 -13.09 8.01
C SER A 199 7.60 -11.71 7.92
N ILE A 200 6.95 -10.75 7.27
CA ILE A 200 7.42 -9.36 7.17
C ILE A 200 6.65 -8.39 8.09
N ALA A 201 5.85 -8.90 9.03
CA ALA A 201 5.04 -8.06 9.91
C ALA A 201 5.89 -7.07 10.71
N ALA A 202 5.44 -5.81 10.77
CA ALA A 202 6.05 -4.75 11.56
C ALA A 202 4.97 -3.90 12.23
N THR A 203 5.25 -3.49 13.48
CA THR A 203 4.37 -2.58 14.24
C THR A 203 4.75 -1.12 14.05
N ASN A 204 5.93 -0.86 13.49
CA ASN A 204 6.38 0.47 13.08
C ASN A 204 7.05 0.36 11.70
N VAL A 205 6.54 1.05 10.69
CA VAL A 205 7.07 1.14 9.33
C VAL A 205 7.46 2.58 9.01
N ALA A 206 8.19 2.78 7.91
CA ALA A 206 8.39 4.14 7.41
C ALA A 206 7.05 4.74 6.93
N PRO A 207 6.87 6.08 6.96
CA PRO A 207 5.65 6.71 6.49
C PRO A 207 5.35 6.37 5.04
N LEU A 208 4.10 6.01 4.74
CA LEU A 208 3.62 5.79 3.38
C LEU A 208 3.53 7.14 2.65
N ILE A 209 4.12 7.23 1.46
CA ILE A 209 4.00 8.38 0.57
C ILE A 209 3.08 7.98 -0.58
N ALA A 210 2.00 8.72 -0.79
CA ALA A 210 1.00 8.43 -1.82
C ALA A 210 0.39 9.71 -2.41
N GLY A 211 -0.30 9.59 -3.54
CA GLY A 211 -1.04 10.71 -4.14
C GLY A 211 -0.16 11.91 -4.50
N ILE A 212 1.08 11.66 -4.94
CA ILE A 212 2.00 12.72 -5.33
C ILE A 212 1.41 13.47 -6.52
N ALA A 213 1.35 14.80 -6.42
CA ALA A 213 0.89 15.67 -7.48
C ALA A 213 1.70 16.97 -7.50
N HIS A 214 1.74 17.62 -8.66
CA HIS A 214 2.23 18.99 -8.75
C HIS A 214 1.26 19.87 -9.53
N THR A 215 1.20 21.14 -9.15
CA THR A 215 0.35 22.16 -9.77
C THR A 215 1.16 23.44 -10.02
N PRO A 216 1.07 24.04 -11.22
CA PRO A 216 0.36 23.54 -12.41
C PRO A 216 1.03 22.29 -13.00
N VAL A 217 0.25 21.48 -13.73
CA VAL A 217 0.76 20.29 -14.45
C VAL A 217 1.71 20.68 -15.59
N LEU A 218 1.50 21.87 -16.17
CA LEU A 218 2.38 22.47 -17.17
C LEU A 218 2.75 23.90 -16.71
N PRO A 219 3.84 24.07 -15.95
CA PRO A 219 4.25 25.37 -15.44
C PRO A 219 4.71 26.33 -16.54
N ALA A 220 4.20 27.56 -16.51
CA ALA A 220 4.80 28.65 -17.25
C ALA A 220 6.10 29.12 -16.55
N PRO A 221 7.01 29.83 -17.24
CA PRO A 221 8.30 30.24 -16.68
C PRO A 221 8.22 31.20 -15.48
N THR A 222 7.04 31.75 -15.21
CA THR A 222 6.76 32.66 -14.09
C THR A 222 5.99 31.98 -12.95
N ASP A 223 5.53 30.75 -13.17
CA ASP A 223 4.72 30.02 -12.21
C ASP A 223 5.61 29.41 -11.14
N VAL A 224 5.24 29.59 -9.88
CA VAL A 224 5.70 28.70 -8.82
C VAL A 224 5.03 27.34 -8.97
N VAL A 225 5.70 26.27 -8.56
CA VAL A 225 5.17 24.91 -8.63
C VAL A 225 4.90 24.42 -7.22
N THR A 226 3.65 24.10 -6.92
CA THR A 226 3.31 23.37 -5.71
C THR A 226 3.50 21.89 -5.96
N VAL A 227 4.19 21.19 -5.06
CA VAL A 227 4.24 19.72 -5.00
C VAL A 227 3.58 19.29 -3.71
N SER A 228 2.65 18.34 -3.80
CA SER A 228 1.91 17.81 -2.65
C SER A 228 1.94 16.29 -2.62
N ALA A 229 1.87 15.70 -1.42
CA ALA A 229 1.74 14.25 -1.23
C ALA A 229 0.95 13.94 0.04
N ARG A 230 0.18 12.85 0.02
CA ARG A 230 -0.44 12.29 1.22
C ARG A 230 0.58 11.44 1.96
N ILE A 231 0.72 11.70 3.25
CA ILE A 231 1.54 10.93 4.17
C ILE A 231 0.63 10.17 5.12
N VAL A 232 0.85 8.86 5.22
CA VAL A 232 0.09 7.98 6.12
C VAL A 232 1.07 7.21 6.97
N ASP A 233 0.84 7.21 8.28
CA ASP A 233 1.67 6.54 9.27
C ASP A 233 0.80 6.15 10.47
N GLU A 234 1.17 5.07 11.14
CA GLU A 234 0.57 4.60 12.39
C GLU A 234 0.84 5.57 13.54
N HIS A 235 1.88 6.39 13.43
CA HIS A 235 2.26 7.46 14.36
C HIS A 235 2.24 8.80 13.63
N THR A 236 1.13 9.53 13.74
CA THR A 236 0.95 10.82 13.04
C THR A 236 1.73 11.99 13.66
N ASN A 237 2.46 11.77 14.76
CA ASN A 237 3.23 12.81 15.44
C ASN A 237 4.71 12.67 15.11
N GLY A 238 5.40 13.81 14.95
CA GLY A 238 6.85 13.80 14.71
C GLY A 238 7.24 13.44 13.27
N LEU A 239 6.28 13.42 12.35
CA LEU A 239 6.54 13.23 10.93
C LEU A 239 7.35 14.42 10.37
N THR A 240 8.36 14.11 9.57
CA THR A 240 9.10 15.10 8.78
C THR A 240 9.08 14.71 7.32
N VAL A 241 8.77 15.69 6.47
CA VAL A 241 8.61 15.47 5.04
C VAL A 241 9.43 16.51 4.28
N THR A 242 10.23 16.05 3.33
CA THR A 242 11.05 16.93 2.49
C THR A 242 10.88 16.60 1.02
N ILE A 243 11.05 17.63 0.21
CA ILE A 243 11.26 17.50 -1.23
C ILE A 243 12.71 17.86 -1.55
N ASP A 244 13.37 16.98 -2.28
CA ASP A 244 14.69 17.20 -2.83
C ASP A 244 14.53 17.43 -4.33
N TYR A 245 14.88 18.62 -4.82
CA TYR A 245 14.69 18.99 -6.23
C TYR A 245 15.94 19.64 -6.83
N ARG A 246 16.07 19.53 -8.15
CA ARG A 246 17.13 20.22 -8.91
C ARG A 246 16.71 20.46 -10.35
N VAL A 247 17.34 21.45 -10.97
CA VAL A 247 17.35 21.57 -12.43
C VAL A 247 18.17 20.42 -13.00
N ASP A 248 17.69 19.77 -14.06
CA ASP A 248 18.40 18.70 -14.73
C ASP A 248 19.84 19.11 -15.09
N GLY A 249 20.78 18.18 -14.88
CA GLY A 249 22.22 18.41 -15.02
C GLY A 249 22.89 19.14 -13.85
N ALA A 250 22.16 19.69 -12.87
CA ALA A 250 22.77 20.30 -11.70
C ALA A 250 23.44 19.26 -10.78
N ALA A 251 24.58 19.63 -10.19
CA ALA A 251 25.42 18.72 -9.42
C ALA A 251 24.80 18.27 -8.09
N SER A 252 23.87 19.03 -7.51
CA SER A 252 23.32 18.77 -6.18
C SER A 252 21.83 19.07 -6.12
N PHE A 253 21.13 18.31 -5.28
CA PHE A 253 19.74 18.58 -4.93
C PHE A 253 19.66 19.71 -3.90
N THR A 254 18.61 20.49 -4.00
CA THR A 254 18.17 21.43 -2.97
C THR A 254 17.04 20.78 -2.19
N THR A 255 17.18 20.71 -0.87
CA THR A 255 16.15 20.17 0.02
C THR A 255 15.26 21.29 0.53
N ALA A 256 13.94 21.12 0.46
CA ALA A 256 12.96 21.99 1.07
C ALA A 256 11.98 21.18 1.94
N PRO A 257 11.54 21.71 3.09
CA PRO A 257 10.50 21.08 3.89
C PRO A 257 9.15 21.12 3.18
N MET A 258 8.33 20.08 3.40
CA MET A 258 6.91 20.07 3.08
C MET A 258 6.10 20.19 4.37
N PHE A 259 4.93 20.83 4.32
CA PHE A 259 4.11 21.14 5.48
C PHE A 259 2.66 20.69 5.27
N ASP A 260 2.02 20.25 6.36
CA ASP A 260 0.57 20.05 6.48
C ASP A 260 0.01 21.16 7.40
N ASP A 261 0.08 22.40 6.91
CA ASP A 261 -0.21 23.64 7.62
C ASP A 261 -1.41 24.41 7.06
N GLY A 262 -2.10 23.87 6.05
CA GLY A 262 -3.17 24.57 5.35
C GLY A 262 -2.65 25.72 4.46
N ALA A 263 -1.34 25.74 4.22
CA ALA A 263 -0.65 26.62 3.29
C ALA A 263 0.23 25.78 2.36
N HIS A 264 1.07 26.39 1.53
CA HIS A 264 1.92 25.64 0.58
C HIS A 264 1.16 24.72 -0.40
N GLY A 265 -0.15 24.96 -0.58
CA GLY A 265 -1.04 24.24 -1.48
C GLY A 265 -1.32 22.79 -1.06
N ASP A 266 -1.29 22.51 0.23
CA ASP A 266 -1.57 21.21 0.85
C ASP A 266 -3.08 20.94 1.10
N GLY A 267 -3.89 21.97 1.25
CA GLY A 267 -5.32 21.82 1.56
C GLY A 267 -5.67 22.32 2.95
N VAL A 268 -6.23 21.45 3.79
CA VAL A 268 -6.63 21.79 5.16
C VAL A 268 -5.54 21.33 6.12
N ALA A 269 -5.12 22.20 7.04
CA ALA A 269 -4.12 21.85 8.04
C ALA A 269 -4.50 20.60 8.86
N GLY A 270 -3.56 19.66 8.96
CA GLY A 270 -3.68 18.41 9.70
C GLY A 270 -4.49 17.33 8.99
N ASP A 271 -4.67 17.40 7.66
CA ASP A 271 -5.42 16.39 6.88
C ASP A 271 -4.53 15.27 6.29
N GLY A 272 -3.23 15.30 6.60
CA GLY A 272 -2.21 14.36 6.16
C GLY A 272 -1.70 14.62 4.75
N ILE A 273 -2.09 15.71 4.10
CA ILE A 273 -1.48 16.17 2.85
C ILE A 273 -0.39 17.17 3.20
N TYR A 274 0.82 16.92 2.69
CA TYR A 274 1.96 17.81 2.85
C TYR A 274 2.23 18.52 1.52
N GLY A 275 2.54 19.82 1.56
CA GLY A 275 2.82 20.66 0.40
C GLY A 275 4.14 21.41 0.50
N ALA A 276 4.80 21.64 -0.63
CA ALA A 276 5.93 22.56 -0.77
C ALA A 276 5.80 23.40 -2.05
N ILE A 277 6.29 24.64 -2.00
CA ILE A 277 6.31 25.55 -3.14
C ILE A 277 7.73 25.66 -3.67
N LEU A 278 7.93 25.18 -4.89
CA LEU A 278 9.17 25.31 -5.64
C LEU A 278 9.17 26.63 -6.44
N PRO A 279 10.32 27.31 -6.53
CA PRO A 279 10.43 28.58 -7.25
C PRO A 279 10.25 28.38 -8.76
N ALA A 280 9.75 29.43 -9.43
CA ALA A 280 9.63 29.48 -10.88
C ALA A 280 10.97 29.24 -11.59
N GLN A 281 10.92 28.56 -12.73
CA GLN A 281 12.09 28.19 -13.52
C GLN A 281 12.03 28.78 -14.94
N PRO A 282 13.17 29.08 -15.57
CA PRO A 282 13.20 29.54 -16.95
C PRO A 282 12.50 28.58 -17.92
N ASN A 283 12.02 29.11 -19.06
CA ASN A 283 11.36 28.30 -20.08
C ASN A 283 12.25 27.15 -20.57
N GLY A 284 11.68 25.96 -20.72
CA GLY A 284 12.39 24.76 -21.17
C GLY A 284 13.26 24.09 -20.11
N THR A 285 13.15 24.49 -18.83
CA THR A 285 13.85 23.84 -17.72
C THR A 285 13.14 22.55 -17.33
N ILE A 286 13.91 21.46 -17.20
CA ILE A 286 13.44 20.22 -16.58
C ILE A 286 13.85 20.25 -15.10
N VAL A 287 12.89 20.00 -14.21
CA VAL A 287 13.12 19.86 -12.77
C VAL A 287 12.89 18.41 -12.39
N GLU A 288 13.92 17.77 -11.84
CA GLU A 288 13.83 16.45 -11.23
C GLU A 288 13.61 16.62 -9.72
N PHE A 289 12.72 15.83 -9.12
CA PHE A 289 12.53 15.82 -7.67
C PHE A 289 12.24 14.41 -7.13
N TYR A 290 12.48 14.22 -5.84
CA TYR A 290 12.00 13.08 -5.06
C TYR A 290 11.57 13.55 -3.66
N LEU A 291 10.71 12.77 -3.01
CA LEU A 291 10.24 13.05 -1.66
C LEU A 291 10.93 12.14 -0.64
N GLN A 292 11.06 12.63 0.59
CA GLN A 292 11.44 11.83 1.74
C GLN A 292 10.43 12.05 2.87
N ALA A 293 10.04 10.97 3.55
CA ALA A 293 9.22 11.03 4.75
C ALA A 293 9.86 10.20 5.86
N ARG A 294 9.93 10.77 7.06
CA ARG A 294 10.44 10.10 8.27
C ARG A 294 9.46 10.21 9.42
N ASP A 295 9.38 9.15 10.21
CA ASP A 295 8.71 9.15 11.51
C ASP A 295 9.65 9.64 12.63
N ALA A 296 9.13 9.66 13.87
CA ALA A 296 9.89 10.06 15.05
C ALA A 296 11.05 9.09 15.39
N GLU A 297 10.92 7.82 14.98
CA GLU A 297 11.90 6.76 15.14
C GLU A 297 12.94 6.70 14.00
N ASN A 298 12.87 7.64 13.04
CA ASN A 298 13.76 7.81 11.90
C ASN A 298 13.67 6.69 10.85
N ASN A 299 12.57 5.94 10.80
CA ASN A 299 12.21 5.12 9.65
C ASN A 299 12.00 6.03 8.45
N LEU A 300 12.63 5.72 7.32
CA LEU A 300 12.66 6.58 6.14
C LEU A 300 12.02 5.89 4.95
N ARG A 301 11.11 6.59 4.26
CA ARG A 301 10.69 6.24 2.90
C ARG A 301 11.05 7.37 1.94
N THR A 302 11.42 7.00 0.72
CA THR A 302 11.56 7.92 -0.41
C THR A 302 10.53 7.62 -1.47
N TYR A 303 10.13 8.63 -2.24
CA TYR A 303 9.32 8.45 -3.44
C TYR A 303 9.93 9.19 -4.65
N PRO A 304 10.18 8.51 -5.79
CA PRO A 304 10.01 7.06 -5.98
C PRO A 304 10.91 6.23 -5.04
N HIS A 305 10.53 4.98 -4.77
CA HIS A 305 11.26 4.10 -3.85
C HIS A 305 12.66 3.77 -4.38
N TYR A 306 13.69 3.95 -3.56
CA TYR A 306 15.07 3.58 -3.87
C TYR A 306 15.50 2.33 -3.11
N ASP A 307 16.02 1.33 -3.82
CA ASP A 307 16.77 0.20 -3.23
C ASP A 307 17.98 0.72 -2.41
N ARG A 308 18.20 0.13 -1.23
CA ARG A 308 19.28 0.37 -0.25
C ARG A 308 20.72 0.28 -0.77
N ARG A 309 20.99 0.01 -2.05
CA ARG A 309 22.36 -0.07 -2.61
C ARG A 309 23.02 1.26 -2.96
N GLY A 310 22.34 2.40 -2.79
CA GLY A 310 22.98 3.72 -2.85
C GLY A 310 23.62 4.09 -4.20
N THR A 311 23.46 3.28 -5.24
CA THR A 311 23.82 3.64 -6.61
C THR A 311 22.61 4.21 -7.30
N ARG A 312 22.70 5.49 -7.68
CA ARG A 312 21.82 6.14 -8.66
C ARG A 312 21.48 5.13 -9.75
N VAL A 313 20.20 4.82 -9.96
CA VAL A 313 19.75 4.37 -11.28
C VAL A 313 19.76 5.61 -12.15
N PRO A 314 20.73 5.80 -13.07
CA PRO A 314 20.68 6.90 -14.01
C PRO A 314 19.58 6.51 -15.01
N GLY A 315 18.46 7.23 -14.99
CA GLY A 315 17.35 6.99 -15.91
C GLY A 315 16.24 6.12 -15.32
N GLY A 316 15.46 6.69 -14.39
CA GLY A 316 14.01 6.52 -14.52
C GLY A 316 13.62 7.39 -15.71
N ALA A 317 13.59 6.80 -16.90
CA ALA A 317 13.12 7.47 -18.10
C ALA A 317 11.59 7.40 -18.12
N GLU A 318 11.01 8.59 -18.23
CA GLU A 318 9.82 8.99 -19.02
C GLU A 318 8.48 8.30 -18.77
#